data_AF-A0A7S3HC06-F1
#
_entry.id   AF-A0A7S3HC06-F1
#
_cell.length_a   1.000
_cell.length_b   1.000
_cell.length_c   1.000
_cell.angle_alpha   90.00
_cell.angle_beta   90.00
_cell.angle_gamma   90.00
#
_symmetry.space_group_name_H-M   'P 1'
#
loop_
_entity.id
_entity.type
_entity.pdbx_description
1 polymer ?
#
loop_
_entity_poly.entity_id
_entity_poly.type
_entity_poly.pdbx_seq_one_letter_code
_entity_poly.pdbx_strand_id
1 'polypeptide(L)'
;AGKWSYSSGERLESNCVSCSGSSCLAEGSARVSIELRGLQYQQSTSTEQADLRVAFARDIALVAGVDVSLVVDLMGQNSSVTMGQDGSISAFLLDLEGVSARDLATRFYNDSFRETLVNSTIAVLGSRPEHLGARAITVEPEHFVPLQPTTTSMTSTSTAAITSTSSSSVVTTTTAMHKDIAFTTTGLSSDATMIRVAGLTWWLIAMASVGSGA
;
A
#
# COMPACT_ATOMS: atom_id res chain seq x y z
N ALA A 1 -1.43 -9.30 -24.20
CA ALA A 1 -0.48 -8.21 -24.55
C ALA A 1 -1.22 -6.88 -24.57
N GLY A 2 -1.21 -6.15 -23.45
CA GLY A 2 -1.57 -4.72 -23.40
C GLY A 2 -0.28 -3.95 -23.17
N LYS A 3 -0.03 -2.92 -23.96
CA LYS A 3 1.17 -2.08 -23.87
C LYS A 3 0.69 -0.64 -24.01
N TRP A 4 1.16 0.25 -23.14
CA TRP A 4 0.64 1.62 -22.98
C TRP A 4 1.68 2.63 -23.45
N SER A 5 1.30 3.69 -24.18
CA SER A 5 2.20 4.79 -24.55
C SER A 5 1.76 6.08 -23.90
N TYR A 6 2.74 6.86 -23.44
CA TYR A 6 2.58 8.25 -23.06
C TYR A 6 3.12 9.13 -24.21
N SER A 7 2.28 9.94 -24.85
CA SER A 7 2.73 11.03 -25.72
C SER A 7 2.45 12.35 -25.02
N SER A 8 3.49 13.14 -24.74
CA SER A 8 3.31 14.53 -24.29
C SER A 8 2.76 15.36 -25.46
N GLY A 9 1.59 15.96 -25.26
CA GLY A 9 0.90 16.77 -26.26
C GLY A 9 -0.52 16.28 -26.53
N GLU A 10 -1.48 17.19 -26.32
CA GLU A 10 -2.93 17.12 -26.56
C GLU A 10 -3.63 15.74 -26.45
N ARG A 11 -4.58 15.65 -25.51
CA ARG A 11 -5.48 14.51 -25.26
C ARG A 11 -6.48 14.30 -26.42
N LEU A 12 -5.99 13.99 -27.61
CA LEU A 12 -6.83 13.56 -28.73
C LEU A 12 -7.24 12.10 -28.54
N GLU A 13 -8.47 11.77 -28.91
CA GLU A 13 -9.06 10.42 -28.80
C GLU A 13 -8.22 9.34 -29.53
N SER A 14 -7.42 9.76 -30.51
CA SER A 14 -6.45 8.93 -31.24
C SER A 14 -5.15 8.63 -30.47
N ASN A 15 -4.95 9.17 -29.26
CA ASN A 15 -3.74 8.95 -28.45
C ASN A 15 -3.92 7.88 -27.37
N CYS A 16 -5.10 7.26 -27.27
CA CYS A 16 -5.38 6.11 -26.40
C CYS A 16 -5.29 4.79 -27.18
N VAL A 17 -4.28 4.60 -28.02
CA VAL A 17 -4.07 3.36 -28.79
C VAL A 17 -3.20 2.41 -27.97
N SER A 18 -3.43 1.10 -28.12
CA SER A 18 -2.46 0.08 -27.73
C SER A 18 -1.09 0.44 -28.27
N CYS A 19 -0.13 0.67 -27.39
CA CYS A 19 1.24 0.98 -27.76
C CYS A 19 1.89 -0.24 -28.40
N SER A 20 2.55 -0.03 -29.54
CA SER A 20 3.37 -1.03 -30.21
C SER A 20 4.77 -0.45 -30.40
N GLY A 21 5.79 -1.07 -29.79
CA GLY A 21 7.19 -0.65 -29.93
C GLY A 21 7.95 -0.57 -28.60
N SER A 22 9.13 0.05 -28.61
CA SER A 22 10.02 0.23 -27.45
C SER A 22 9.64 1.41 -26.54
N SER A 23 8.69 2.25 -26.95
CA SER A 23 8.20 3.41 -26.19
C SER A 23 7.03 3.08 -25.25
N CYS A 24 6.73 1.80 -25.07
CA CYS A 24 5.66 1.35 -24.19
C CYS A 24 6.19 1.17 -22.77
N LEU A 25 5.38 1.53 -21.78
CA LEU A 25 5.67 1.16 -20.39
C LEU A 25 5.73 -0.38 -20.30
N ALA A 26 6.92 -0.91 -20.01
CA ALA A 26 7.21 -2.35 -20.04
C ALA A 26 6.35 -3.14 -19.03
N GLU A 27 6.03 -2.50 -17.91
CA GLU A 27 5.32 -3.08 -16.76
C GLU A 27 3.79 -2.86 -16.79
N GLY A 28 3.28 -2.05 -17.73
CA GLY A 28 1.86 -1.68 -17.77
C GLY A 28 1.35 -1.05 -16.47
N SER A 29 1.92 0.09 -16.06
CA SER A 29 1.50 0.80 -14.84
C SER A 29 0.71 2.07 -15.13
N ALA A 30 -0.21 2.40 -14.23
CA ALA A 30 -0.98 3.63 -14.27
C ALA A 30 -1.16 4.22 -12.86
N ARG A 31 -1.02 5.53 -12.75
CA ARG A 31 -1.36 6.27 -11.55
C ARG A 31 -2.84 6.64 -11.56
N VAL A 32 -3.51 6.38 -10.44
CA VAL A 32 -4.87 6.83 -10.17
C VAL A 32 -4.80 7.91 -9.11
N SER A 33 -5.38 9.08 -9.40
CA SER A 33 -5.56 10.15 -8.41
C SER A 33 -7.04 10.50 -8.28
N ILE A 34 -7.53 10.61 -7.05
CA ILE A 34 -8.93 10.87 -6.74
C ILE A 34 -8.99 12.01 -5.72
N GLU A 35 -9.93 12.92 -5.88
CA GLU A 35 -10.21 13.97 -4.90
C GLU A 35 -11.52 13.66 -4.16
N LEU A 36 -11.43 13.39 -2.86
CA LEU A 36 -12.59 13.32 -1.98
C LEU A 36 -12.81 14.65 -1.27
N ARG A 37 -13.99 15.22 -1.46
CA ARG A 37 -14.44 16.39 -0.69
C ARG A 37 -15.15 15.95 0.58
N GLY A 38 -15.03 16.75 1.64
CA GLY A 38 -15.80 16.58 2.88
C GLY A 38 -15.24 15.51 3.83
N LEU A 39 -14.20 14.78 3.42
CA LEU A 39 -13.50 13.84 4.28
C LEU A 39 -12.45 14.59 5.12
N GLN A 40 -12.60 14.57 6.45
CA GLN A 40 -11.63 15.15 7.37
C GLN A 40 -10.60 14.09 7.81
N TYR A 41 -9.82 13.60 6.84
CA TYR A 41 -8.94 12.45 7.02
C TYR A 41 -8.00 12.55 8.22
N GLN A 42 -7.42 13.75 8.45
CA GLN A 42 -6.50 14.00 9.56
C GLN A 42 -7.17 14.00 10.95
N GLN A 43 -8.49 14.16 11.01
CA GLN A 43 -9.26 14.14 12.25
C GLN A 43 -9.79 12.74 12.57
N SER A 44 -9.78 11.83 11.59
CA SER A 44 -10.07 10.42 11.81
C SER A 44 -8.98 9.77 12.66
N THR A 45 -9.37 8.75 13.41
CA THR A 45 -8.45 7.93 14.22
C THR A 45 -7.46 7.18 13.32
N SER A 46 -6.32 6.75 13.87
CA SER A 46 -5.33 5.97 13.11
C SER A 46 -5.91 4.67 12.52
N THR A 47 -6.88 4.06 13.22
CA THR A 47 -7.57 2.85 12.77
C THR A 47 -8.45 3.15 11.57
N GLU A 48 -9.33 4.16 11.67
CA GLU A 48 -10.17 4.60 10.54
C GLU A 48 -9.31 5.02 9.35
N GLN A 49 -8.19 5.71 9.59
CA GLN A 49 -7.26 6.10 8.54
C GLN A 49 -6.64 4.91 7.82
N ALA A 50 -6.30 3.84 8.54
CA ALA A 50 -5.78 2.61 7.95
C ALA A 50 -6.88 1.85 7.18
N ASP A 51 -8.07 1.75 7.76
CA ASP A 51 -9.22 1.06 7.16
C ASP A 51 -9.67 1.76 5.87
N LEU A 52 -9.68 3.11 5.85
CA LEU A 52 -9.95 3.90 4.64
C LEU A 52 -8.93 3.60 3.53
N ARG A 53 -7.63 3.52 3.87
CA ARG A 53 -6.60 3.22 2.85
C ARG A 53 -6.82 1.85 2.21
N VAL A 54 -7.11 0.84 3.02
CA VAL A 54 -7.36 -0.52 2.55
C VAL A 54 -8.68 -0.60 1.76
N ALA A 55 -9.73 0.07 2.22
CA ALA A 55 -11.02 0.12 1.53
C ALA A 55 -10.87 0.74 0.13
N PHE A 56 -10.22 1.89 0.02
CA PHE A 56 -10.01 2.53 -1.28
C PHE A 56 -9.11 1.72 -2.21
N ALA A 57 -8.09 1.03 -1.68
CA ALA A 57 -7.28 0.13 -2.50
C ALA A 57 -8.13 -1.00 -3.10
N ARG A 58 -9.04 -1.58 -2.31
CA ARG A 58 -9.99 -2.61 -2.79
C ARG A 58 -10.94 -2.08 -3.84
N ASP A 59 -11.50 -0.89 -3.64
CA ASP A 59 -12.44 -0.27 -4.58
C ASP A 59 -11.74 0.04 -5.92
N ILE A 60 -10.52 0.57 -5.87
CA ILE A 60 -9.67 0.81 -7.03
C ILE A 60 -9.36 -0.50 -7.77
N ALA A 61 -8.96 -1.55 -7.04
CA ALA A 61 -8.66 -2.86 -7.61
C ALA A 61 -9.88 -3.46 -8.33
N LEU A 62 -11.05 -3.39 -7.69
CA LEU A 62 -12.31 -3.91 -8.23
C LEU A 62 -12.72 -3.21 -9.52
N VAL A 63 -12.59 -1.88 -9.58
CA VAL A 63 -12.91 -1.11 -10.79
C VAL A 63 -11.88 -1.31 -11.89
N ALA A 64 -10.60 -1.42 -11.55
CA ALA A 64 -9.56 -1.76 -12.51
C ALA A 64 -9.67 -3.21 -13.02
N GLY A 65 -10.27 -4.11 -12.25
CA GLY A 65 -10.35 -5.53 -12.55
C GLY A 65 -9.01 -6.24 -12.32
N VAL A 66 -8.26 -5.81 -11.31
CA VAL A 66 -6.95 -6.38 -10.91
C VAL A 66 -7.01 -6.92 -9.49
N ASP A 67 -6.01 -7.70 -9.09
CA ASP A 67 -5.84 -8.10 -7.71
C ASP A 67 -5.44 -6.90 -6.82
N VAL A 68 -5.94 -6.85 -5.59
CA VAL A 68 -5.64 -5.76 -4.65
C VAL A 68 -4.15 -5.64 -4.32
N SER A 69 -3.39 -6.74 -4.41
CA SER A 69 -1.94 -6.74 -4.22
C SER A 69 -1.17 -5.99 -5.31
N LEU A 70 -1.80 -5.75 -6.47
CA LEU A 70 -1.26 -4.94 -7.58
C LEU A 70 -1.62 -3.45 -7.46
N VAL A 71 -2.39 -3.08 -6.43
CA VAL A 71 -2.59 -1.68 -6.05
C VAL A 71 -1.53 -1.33 -5.02
N VAL A 72 -0.65 -0.40 -5.36
CA VAL A 72 0.41 0.07 -4.47
C VAL A 72 0.26 1.55 -4.18
N ASP A 73 0.60 1.95 -2.97
CA ASP A 73 0.66 3.36 -2.61
C ASP A 73 1.92 4.04 -3.18
N LEU A 74 2.07 5.34 -2.96
CA LEU A 74 3.24 6.09 -3.46
C LEU A 74 4.58 5.66 -2.82
N MET A 75 4.53 4.95 -1.69
CA MET A 75 5.70 4.40 -1.00
C MET A 75 6.00 2.96 -1.43
N GLY A 76 5.15 2.35 -2.27
CA GLY A 76 5.27 0.95 -2.69
C GLY A 76 4.67 -0.06 -1.72
N GLN A 77 3.79 0.38 -0.82
CA GLN A 77 3.03 -0.54 0.01
C GLN A 77 1.85 -1.12 -0.78
N ASN A 78 1.82 -2.45 -0.91
CA ASN A 78 0.74 -3.16 -1.58
C ASN A 78 -0.57 -3.10 -0.79
N SER A 79 -1.69 -3.23 -1.50
CA SER A 79 -3.05 -3.25 -0.94
C SER A 79 -3.40 -2.00 -0.13
N SER A 80 -2.82 -0.87 -0.51
CA SER A 80 -2.95 0.41 0.19
C SER A 80 -2.98 1.56 -0.82
N VAL A 81 -3.41 2.72 -0.35
CA VAL A 81 -3.35 3.98 -1.09
C VAL A 81 -2.68 5.05 -0.23
N THR A 82 -2.06 6.04 -0.86
CA THR A 82 -1.58 7.23 -0.17
C THR A 82 -2.71 8.24 -0.09
N MET A 83 -2.97 8.75 1.11
CA MET A 83 -3.98 9.78 1.34
C MET A 83 -3.34 11.10 1.73
N GLY A 84 -3.68 12.16 1.00
CA GLY A 84 -3.31 13.53 1.30
C GLY A 84 -4.16 14.13 2.42
N GLN A 85 -3.68 15.24 2.97
CA GLN A 85 -4.38 15.97 4.04
C GLN A 85 -5.69 16.60 3.57
N ASP A 86 -5.77 16.89 2.27
CA ASP A 86 -6.90 17.50 1.57
C ASP A 86 -7.97 16.49 1.11
N GLY A 87 -7.82 15.21 1.45
CA GLY A 87 -8.68 14.15 0.96
C GLY A 87 -8.34 13.64 -0.43
N SER A 88 -7.18 14.04 -0.99
CA SER A 88 -6.64 13.39 -2.18
C SER A 88 -6.24 11.95 -1.89
N ILE A 89 -6.47 11.07 -2.84
CA ILE A 89 -6.04 9.67 -2.82
C ILE A 89 -5.15 9.47 -4.03
N SER A 90 -4.00 8.82 -3.84
CA SER A 90 -3.09 8.43 -4.91
C SER A 90 -2.69 6.97 -4.76
N ALA A 91 -2.73 6.23 -5.86
CA ALA A 91 -2.28 4.85 -5.94
C ALA A 91 -1.75 4.54 -7.34
N PHE A 92 -0.91 3.52 -7.44
CA PHE A 92 -0.49 2.93 -8.69
C PHE A 92 -1.14 1.56 -8.88
N LEU A 93 -1.59 1.33 -10.11
CA LEU A 93 -1.97 0.03 -10.62
C LEU A 93 -0.79 -0.56 -11.36
N LEU A 94 -0.41 -1.77 -11.00
CA LEU A 94 0.69 -2.51 -11.63
C LEU A 94 0.15 -3.64 -12.50
N ASP A 95 0.97 -4.11 -13.44
CA ASP A 95 0.73 -5.30 -14.25
C ASP A 95 -0.61 -5.27 -15.01
N LEU A 96 -0.95 -4.12 -15.60
CA LEU A 96 -2.17 -3.92 -16.38
C LEU A 96 -2.05 -4.59 -17.75
N GLU A 97 -2.29 -5.89 -17.79
CA GLU A 97 -2.31 -6.66 -19.03
C GLU A 97 -3.65 -6.54 -19.77
N GLY A 98 -3.58 -6.23 -21.07
CA GLY A 98 -4.73 -6.32 -21.98
C GLY A 98 -5.83 -5.27 -21.78
N VAL A 99 -5.67 -4.32 -20.86
CA VAL A 99 -6.58 -3.18 -20.67
C VAL A 99 -6.00 -1.93 -21.32
N SER A 100 -6.82 -1.14 -22.02
CA SER A 100 -6.38 0.15 -22.57
C SER A 100 -6.58 1.30 -21.56
N ALA A 101 -5.84 2.40 -21.75
CA ALA A 101 -6.03 3.63 -20.95
C ALA A 101 -7.46 4.16 -21.02
N ARG A 102 -8.08 4.05 -22.19
CA ARG A 102 -9.47 4.46 -22.41
C ARG A 102 -10.43 3.58 -21.62
N ASP A 103 -10.25 2.27 -21.65
CA ASP A 103 -11.12 1.33 -20.92
C ASP A 103 -10.98 1.56 -19.42
N LEU A 104 -9.76 1.73 -18.93
CA LEU A 104 -9.49 1.99 -17.52
C LEU A 104 -10.12 3.32 -17.09
N ALA A 105 -9.87 4.40 -17.83
CA ALA A 105 -10.48 5.71 -17.56
C ALA A 105 -12.02 5.64 -17.58
N THR A 106 -12.61 4.91 -18.53
CA THR A 106 -14.07 4.73 -18.62
C THR A 106 -14.63 4.04 -17.37
N ARG A 107 -13.93 3.05 -16.85
CA ARG A 107 -14.32 2.37 -15.60
C ARG A 107 -14.23 3.32 -14.40
N PHE A 108 -13.14 4.06 -14.28
CA PHE A 108 -12.90 5.00 -13.16
C PHE A 108 -13.80 6.24 -13.21
N TYR A 109 -14.24 6.68 -14.38
CA TYR A 109 -15.09 7.88 -14.52
C TYR A 109 -16.58 7.57 -14.35
N ASN A 110 -16.94 6.30 -14.15
CA ASN A 110 -18.31 5.89 -13.90
C ASN A 110 -18.82 6.43 -12.56
N ASP A 111 -20.07 6.91 -12.55
CA ASP A 111 -20.73 7.41 -11.34
C ASP A 111 -20.83 6.34 -10.25
N SER A 112 -20.98 5.07 -10.62
CA SER A 112 -21.03 3.96 -9.66
C SER A 112 -19.74 3.85 -8.84
N PHE A 113 -18.58 4.12 -9.43
CA PHE A 113 -17.32 4.12 -8.68
C PHE A 113 -17.27 5.27 -7.67
N ARG A 114 -17.77 6.45 -8.06
CA ARG A 114 -17.86 7.62 -7.16
C ARG A 114 -18.75 7.31 -5.96
N GLU A 115 -19.88 6.64 -6.19
CA GLU A 115 -20.78 6.18 -5.12
C GLU A 115 -20.11 5.13 -4.24
N THR A 116 -19.38 4.17 -4.81
CA THR A 116 -18.61 3.18 -4.04
C THR A 116 -17.63 3.86 -3.09
N LEU A 117 -16.86 4.84 -3.55
CA LEU A 117 -15.93 5.58 -2.67
C LEU A 117 -16.65 6.27 -1.50
N VAL A 118 -17.82 6.86 -1.76
CA VAL A 118 -18.65 7.49 -0.73
C VAL A 118 -19.17 6.45 0.26
N ASN A 119 -19.68 5.31 -0.24
CA ASN A 119 -20.22 4.24 0.58
C ASN A 119 -19.14 3.57 1.44
N SER A 120 -17.96 3.31 0.89
CA SER A 120 -16.81 2.79 1.64
C SER A 120 -16.38 3.75 2.75
N THR A 121 -16.38 5.05 2.48
CA THR A 121 -16.10 6.06 3.51
C THR A 121 -17.12 6.01 4.64
N ILE A 122 -18.41 5.93 4.32
CA ILE A 122 -19.50 5.84 5.30
C ILE A 122 -19.38 4.54 6.11
N ALA A 123 -19.05 3.43 5.44
CA ALA A 123 -18.90 2.13 6.09
C ALA A 123 -17.77 2.12 7.12
N VAL A 124 -16.64 2.77 6.82
CA VAL A 124 -15.50 2.86 7.75
C VAL A 124 -15.76 3.83 8.89
N LEU A 125 -16.32 5.02 8.60
CA LEU A 125 -16.55 6.06 9.60
C LEU A 125 -17.85 5.86 10.42
N GLY A 126 -18.71 4.93 10.01
CA GLY A 126 -20.02 4.66 10.62
C GLY A 126 -21.06 5.79 10.43
N SER A 127 -20.69 6.89 9.77
CA SER A 127 -21.56 8.03 9.51
C SER A 127 -21.12 8.75 8.23
N ARG A 128 -22.03 9.55 7.67
CA ARG A 128 -21.76 10.32 6.45
C ARG A 128 -21.19 11.71 6.80
N PRO A 129 -19.94 12.03 6.43
CA PRO A 129 -19.41 13.37 6.54
C PRO A 129 -20.21 14.38 5.71
N GLU A 130 -20.26 15.62 6.20
CA GLU A 130 -20.95 16.70 5.50
C GLU A 130 -20.27 16.99 4.15
N HIS A 131 -21.08 17.12 3.10
CA HIS A 131 -20.61 17.34 1.73
C HIS A 131 -19.66 16.26 1.16
N LEU A 132 -19.71 15.04 1.70
CA LEU A 132 -18.91 13.92 1.19
C LEU A 132 -19.23 13.63 -0.28
N GLY A 133 -18.20 13.61 -1.12
CA GLY A 133 -18.31 13.21 -2.52
C GLY A 133 -16.96 13.12 -3.24
N ALA A 134 -16.86 12.23 -4.22
CA ALA A 134 -15.71 12.14 -5.13
C ALA A 134 -15.86 13.16 -6.28
N ARG A 135 -14.83 13.99 -6.51
CA ARG A 135 -14.82 15.08 -7.50
C ARG A 135 -13.98 14.77 -8.72
N ALA A 136 -12.68 15.02 -8.67
CA ALA A 136 -11.78 14.70 -9.76
C ALA A 136 -11.33 13.25 -9.61
N ILE A 137 -11.33 12.52 -10.73
CA ILE A 137 -10.67 11.22 -10.84
C ILE A 137 -9.82 11.34 -12.09
N THR A 138 -8.55 10.96 -11.99
CA THR A 138 -7.61 10.98 -13.10
C THR A 138 -6.87 9.66 -13.15
N VAL A 139 -6.75 9.11 -14.34
CA VAL A 139 -5.97 7.91 -14.62
C VAL A 139 -4.89 8.28 -15.62
N GLU A 140 -3.62 8.14 -15.23
CA GLU A 140 -2.49 8.55 -16.05
C GLU A 140 -1.51 7.37 -16.23
N PRO A 141 -1.16 7.00 -17.47
CA PRO A 141 -0.11 6.01 -17.70
C PRO A 141 1.23 6.57 -17.18
N GLU A 142 1.80 5.93 -16.17
CA GLU A 142 3.00 6.41 -15.48
C GLU A 142 3.79 5.20 -14.95
N HIS A 143 5.11 5.19 -15.17
CA HIS A 143 5.96 4.16 -14.60
C HIS A 143 6.01 4.30 -13.08
N PHE A 144 5.71 3.23 -12.35
CA PHE A 144 5.81 3.27 -10.90
C PHE A 144 7.27 3.41 -10.43
N VAL A 145 7.54 4.44 -9.62
CA VAL A 145 8.80 4.62 -8.91
C VAL A 145 8.46 5.00 -7.45
N PRO A 146 8.68 4.11 -6.47
CA PRO A 146 8.39 4.42 -5.07
C PRO A 146 9.14 5.67 -4.61
N LEU A 147 8.46 6.53 -3.84
CA LEU A 147 9.11 7.68 -3.22
C LEU A 147 10.06 7.19 -2.11
N GLN A 148 11.30 7.67 -2.13
CA GLN A 148 12.27 7.36 -1.08
C GLN A 148 12.01 8.23 0.16
N PRO A 149 11.95 7.64 1.37
CA PRO A 149 11.87 8.41 2.61
C PRO A 149 13.08 9.34 2.76
N THR A 150 12.84 10.64 2.93
CA THR A 150 13.92 11.58 3.24
C THR A 150 14.25 11.48 4.73
N THR A 151 15.35 10.82 5.08
CA THR A 151 15.82 10.74 6.47
C THR A 151 16.61 12.01 6.82
N THR A 152 16.05 12.86 7.69
CA THR A 152 16.80 13.96 8.29
C THR A 152 17.52 13.42 9.53
N SER A 153 18.84 13.17 9.41
CA SER A 153 19.65 12.71 10.55
C SER A 153 20.03 13.91 11.42
N MET A 154 19.46 14.00 12.64
CA MET A 154 19.91 14.97 13.64
C MET A 154 21.13 14.41 14.36
N THR A 155 22.30 15.03 14.18
CA THR A 155 23.51 14.68 14.93
C THR A 155 23.42 15.20 16.36
N SER A 156 23.22 14.31 17.33
CA SER A 156 23.33 14.63 18.76
C SER A 156 24.79 14.53 19.20
N THR A 157 25.47 15.67 19.40
CA THR A 157 26.79 15.72 20.04
C THR A 157 26.64 15.47 21.55
N SER A 158 27.01 14.28 22.01
CA SER A 158 27.06 13.95 23.44
C SER A 158 28.48 14.11 23.97
N THR A 159 28.73 15.13 24.80
CA THR A 159 30.00 15.36 25.49
C THR A 159 30.04 14.51 26.77
N ALA A 160 30.77 13.41 26.75
CA ALA A 160 30.97 12.57 27.94
C ALA A 160 32.03 13.20 28.86
N ALA A 161 31.63 13.58 30.09
CA ALA A 161 32.55 13.92 31.17
C ALA A 161 33.03 12.62 31.86
N ILE A 162 34.35 12.42 31.92
CA ILE A 162 34.99 11.24 32.51
C ILE A 162 35.24 11.52 34.00
N THR A 163 34.58 10.78 34.89
CA THR A 163 34.88 10.77 36.33
C THR A 163 35.37 9.37 36.72
N SER A 164 36.67 9.23 36.97
CA SER A 164 37.30 7.97 37.38
C SER A 164 37.26 7.82 38.90
N THR A 165 36.60 6.77 39.40
CA THR A 165 36.65 6.35 40.81
C THR A 165 37.39 5.02 40.90
N SER A 166 38.51 5.00 41.63
CA SER A 166 39.41 3.87 41.78
C SER A 166 38.93 2.90 42.88
N SER A 167 38.84 1.61 42.59
CA SER A 167 38.80 0.55 43.61
C SER A 167 39.59 -0.67 43.13
N SER A 168 40.68 -0.97 43.85
CA SER A 168 41.60 -2.09 43.65
C SER A 168 40.96 -3.44 43.88
N SER A 169 41.30 -4.44 43.05
CA SER A 169 41.41 -5.84 43.48
C SER A 169 42.39 -6.62 42.60
N VAL A 170 43.05 -7.56 43.29
CA VAL A 170 44.35 -8.21 43.04
C VAL A 170 44.43 -9.07 41.78
N VAL A 171 45.63 -9.06 41.18
CA VAL A 171 46.12 -9.86 40.04
C VAL A 171 46.23 -11.34 40.38
N THR A 172 45.73 -12.22 39.50
CA THR A 172 46.12 -13.64 39.45
C THR A 172 46.54 -13.99 38.02
N THR A 173 47.80 -14.38 37.88
CA THR A 173 48.47 -14.75 36.63
C THR A 173 48.37 -16.26 36.42
N THR A 174 47.88 -16.73 35.27
CA THR A 174 48.12 -18.10 34.80
C THR A 174 48.29 -18.13 33.28
N THR A 175 49.53 -18.38 32.86
CA THR A 175 49.95 -18.77 31.51
C THR A 175 49.65 -20.25 31.25
N ALA A 176 49.03 -20.59 30.11
CA ALA A 176 49.16 -21.91 29.48
C ALA A 176 48.85 -21.87 27.98
N MET A 177 49.72 -22.49 27.19
CA MET A 177 49.73 -22.58 25.73
C MET A 177 48.78 -23.67 25.19
N HIS A 178 48.22 -23.39 24.00
CA HIS A 178 48.03 -24.26 22.82
C HIS A 178 47.56 -25.73 22.96
N LYS A 179 46.41 -26.06 22.32
CA LYS A 179 46.31 -27.17 21.33
C LYS A 179 44.96 -27.20 20.59
N ASP A 180 45.06 -27.44 19.27
CA ASP A 180 44.01 -27.82 18.34
C ASP A 180 43.33 -29.14 18.71
N ILE A 181 42.01 -29.23 18.51
CA ILE A 181 41.31 -30.47 18.13
C ILE A 181 40.22 -30.13 17.10
N ALA A 182 40.45 -30.52 15.86
CA ALA A 182 39.41 -30.71 14.86
C ALA A 182 38.79 -32.10 15.04
N PHE A 183 37.45 -32.19 15.01
CA PHE A 183 36.77 -33.42 14.66
C PHE A 183 35.52 -33.14 13.81
N THR A 184 35.55 -33.74 12.63
CA THR A 184 34.49 -33.95 11.64
C THR A 184 33.35 -34.79 12.22
N THR A 185 32.11 -34.64 11.76
CA THR A 185 31.27 -35.72 11.17
C THR A 185 29.99 -35.14 10.55
N THR A 186 29.65 -35.72 9.41
CA THR A 186 28.52 -35.60 8.48
C THR A 186 27.11 -35.58 9.08
N GLY A 187 26.18 -34.95 8.35
CA GLY A 187 24.94 -35.64 7.96
C GLY A 187 23.60 -34.98 8.33
N LEU A 188 22.92 -34.50 7.28
CA LEU A 188 21.51 -34.72 6.95
C LEU A 188 20.37 -34.19 7.85
N SER A 189 19.50 -33.43 7.17
CA SER A 189 18.03 -33.57 7.17
C SER A 189 17.25 -33.27 8.45
N SER A 190 16.42 -32.22 8.40
CA SER A 190 15.03 -32.21 8.89
C SER A 190 14.40 -30.88 8.42
N ASP A 191 13.65 -30.90 7.33
CA ASP A 191 12.21 -31.14 7.24
C ASP A 191 11.38 -29.89 7.55
N ALA A 192 10.58 -29.51 6.55
CA ALA A 192 9.82 -28.28 6.50
C ALA A 192 8.60 -28.40 7.41
N THR A 193 8.61 -27.69 8.53
CA THR A 193 7.41 -27.55 9.35
C THR A 193 6.57 -26.40 8.80
N MET A 194 5.47 -26.75 8.12
CA MET A 194 4.37 -25.82 7.83
C MET A 194 3.88 -25.20 9.13
N ILE A 195 3.99 -23.88 9.27
CA ILE A 195 3.18 -23.13 10.22
C ILE A 195 1.85 -22.80 9.52
N ARG A 196 0.87 -23.69 9.72
CA ARG A 196 -0.54 -23.38 9.50
C ARG A 196 -0.96 -22.39 10.57
N VAL A 197 -1.06 -21.10 10.22
CA VAL A 197 -1.75 -20.13 11.07
C VAL A 197 -3.24 -20.41 10.95
N ALA A 198 -3.81 -20.89 12.04
CA ALA A 198 -5.24 -21.08 12.21
C ALA A 198 -5.94 -19.73 12.14
N GLY A 199 -6.59 -19.45 11.01
CA GLY A 199 -7.52 -18.34 10.85
C GLY A 199 -8.78 -18.61 11.67
N LEU A 200 -8.84 -18.00 12.86
CA LEU A 200 -10.06 -17.85 13.64
C LEU A 200 -10.92 -16.76 12.95
N THR A 201 -11.94 -17.19 12.21
CA THR A 201 -13.37 -17.09 12.61
C THR A 201 -13.83 -15.75 13.23
N TRP A 202 -14.93 -15.06 12.91
CA TRP A 202 -16.18 -15.20 12.14
C TRP A 202 -16.84 -13.81 12.19
N TRP A 203 -17.72 -13.44 11.25
CA TRP A 203 -19.04 -12.85 11.54
C TRP A 203 -19.97 -13.03 10.34
N LEU A 204 -20.98 -13.91 10.48
CA LEU A 204 -22.20 -13.93 9.68
C LEU A 204 -23.19 -12.97 10.34
N ILE A 205 -23.70 -11.98 9.60
CA ILE A 205 -24.86 -11.20 10.03
C ILE A 205 -26.11 -11.94 9.57
N ALA A 206 -26.87 -12.44 10.55
CA ALA A 206 -28.20 -12.98 10.34
C ALA A 206 -29.20 -11.85 10.09
N MET A 207 -29.91 -11.91 8.96
CA MET A 207 -31.11 -11.13 8.71
C MET A 207 -32.27 -11.74 9.51
N ALA A 208 -32.75 -11.03 10.54
CA ALA A 208 -34.02 -11.34 11.16
C ALA A 208 -35.12 -10.50 10.49
N SER A 209 -35.85 -11.13 9.58
CA SER A 209 -37.15 -10.64 9.10
C SER A 209 -38.21 -10.99 10.15
N VAL A 210 -38.82 -9.98 10.78
CA VAL A 210 -40.10 -10.14 11.49
C VAL A 210 -41.15 -9.38 10.70
N GLY A 211 -42.05 -10.14 10.08
CA GLY A 211 -43.37 -9.67 9.70
C GLY A 211 -44.40 -10.41 10.55
N SER A 212 -45.35 -9.67 11.13
CA SER A 212 -46.80 -9.94 11.01
C SER A 212 -47.61 -9.04 11.96
N GLY A 213 -48.50 -8.25 11.37
CA GLY A 213 -49.93 -8.28 11.67
C GLY A 213 -50.43 -7.63 12.96
N ALA A 214 -51.11 -6.49 12.80
CA ALA A 214 -52.46 -6.25 13.30
C ALA A 214 -53.17 -5.29 12.34
#